data_AF-A0A368G8D3-F1
#
_entry.id   AF-A0A368G8D3-F1
#
_cell.length_a   1.000
_cell.length_b   1.000
_cell.length_c   1.000
_cell.angle_alpha   90.00
_cell.angle_beta   90.00
_cell.angle_gamma   90.00
#
_symmetry.space_group_name_H-M   'P 1'
#
loop_
_entity.id
_entity.type
_entity.pdbx_description
1 polymer ?
#
loop_
_entity_poly.entity_id
_entity_poly.type
_entity_poly.pdbx_seq_one_letter_code
_entity_poly.pdbx_strand_id
1 'polypeptide(L)'
;MMLCRTALGKNYQLKSWNYSYGDEMPKGYDSLHVFGQQYPKTSITINGVAMPLCDFGNHSQNRYAPLQFSEYIVKDSARVLPQYLVIFQ
;
A
#
# COMPACT_ATOMS: atom_id res chain seq x y z
N MET A 1 -4.64 16.61 2.34
CA MET A 1 -4.20 15.24 1.99
C MET A 1 -3.36 15.29 0.73
N MET A 2 -2.21 14.62 0.69
CA MET A 2 -1.37 14.56 -0.52
C MET A 2 -1.57 13.21 -1.23
N LEU A 3 -1.77 13.25 -2.54
CA LEU A 3 -1.80 12.06 -3.38
C LEU A 3 -0.50 11.98 -4.17
N CYS A 4 0.22 10.88 -3.98
CA CYS A 4 1.47 10.60 -4.68
C CYS A 4 1.28 9.46 -5.66
N ARG A 5 1.91 9.58 -6.84
CA ARG A 5 2.18 8.43 -7.70
C ARG A 5 3.38 7.70 -7.13
N THR A 6 3.16 6.46 -6.70
CA THR A 6 4.22 5.64 -6.10
C THR A 6 4.50 4.43 -6.97
N ALA A 7 5.75 4.25 -7.38
CA ALA A 7 6.19 3.01 -7.98
C ALA A 7 6.34 1.97 -6.87
N LEU A 8 5.43 1.01 -6.78
CA LEU A 8 5.50 -0.05 -5.77
C LEU A 8 6.46 -1.17 -6.20
N GLY A 9 6.43 -1.59 -7.47
CA GLY A 9 7.27 -2.71 -7.94
C GLY A 9 6.92 -4.01 -7.21
N LYS A 10 7.93 -4.82 -6.87
CA LYS A 10 7.73 -6.10 -6.20
C LYS A 10 7.55 -5.90 -4.70
N ASN A 11 6.34 -6.19 -4.20
CA ASN A 11 5.97 -6.04 -2.80
C ASN A 11 6.41 -7.23 -1.95
N TYR A 12 7.08 -6.98 -0.82
CA TYR A 12 7.21 -7.93 0.28
C TYR A 12 5.94 -7.86 1.12
N GLN A 13 5.33 -9.01 1.40
CA GLN A 13 4.00 -9.07 2.01
C GLN A 13 4.08 -9.46 3.49
N LEU A 14 3.52 -8.63 4.36
CA LEU A 14 3.40 -8.92 5.79
C LEU A 14 1.95 -9.16 6.18
N LYS A 15 1.69 -10.34 6.76
CA LYS A 15 0.35 -10.79 7.16
C LYS A 15 0.16 -10.91 8.68
N SER A 16 1.21 -10.70 9.47
CA SER A 16 1.17 -10.88 10.93
C SER A 16 1.94 -9.79 11.66
N TRP A 17 1.69 -9.67 12.97
CA TRP A 17 2.41 -8.78 13.89
C TRP A 17 3.88 -9.12 14.09
N ASN A 18 4.38 -10.22 13.51
CA ASN A 18 5.78 -10.62 13.65
C ASN A 18 6.65 -9.75 12.74
N TYR A 19 6.81 -8.49 13.15
CA TYR A 19 7.50 -7.44 12.43
C TYR A 19 8.90 -7.28 12.98
N SER A 20 9.83 -8.11 12.51
CA SER A 20 11.27 -7.89 12.65
C SER A 20 11.78 -7.19 11.39
N TYR A 21 11.22 -6.04 11.07
CA TYR A 21 11.68 -5.29 9.90
C TYR A 21 12.87 -4.44 10.33
N GLY A 22 14.06 -4.84 9.86
CA GLY A 22 15.24 -3.99 9.96
C GLY A 22 15.13 -2.76 9.06
N ASP A 23 16.15 -1.90 9.13
CA ASP A 23 16.25 -0.70 8.30
C ASP A 23 16.39 -1.01 6.80
N GLU A 24 16.60 -2.27 6.41
CA GLU A 24 16.74 -2.69 5.01
C GLU A 24 15.51 -3.48 4.49
N MET A 25 15.19 -3.29 3.20
CA MET A 25 14.16 -4.07 2.51
C MET A 25 14.70 -5.47 2.21
N PRO A 26 13.92 -6.56 2.37
CA PRO A 26 14.34 -7.89 1.94
C PRO A 26 14.83 -7.90 0.49
N LYS A 27 15.95 -8.60 0.23
CA LYS A 27 16.60 -8.60 -1.08
C LYS A 27 15.63 -9.00 -2.19
N GLY A 28 15.59 -8.18 -3.26
CA GLY A 28 14.76 -8.42 -4.43
C GLY A 28 13.29 -8.02 -4.26
N TYR A 29 12.99 -7.20 -3.26
CA TYR A 29 11.72 -6.50 -3.09
C TYR A 29 11.97 -4.99 -3.09
N ASP A 30 11.00 -4.23 -3.58
CA ASP A 30 11.13 -2.78 -3.73
C ASP A 30 10.27 -2.00 -2.73
N SER A 31 9.22 -2.63 -2.20
CA SER A 31 8.24 -2.04 -1.28
C SER A 31 7.71 -3.09 -0.31
N LEU A 32 7.18 -2.62 0.81
CA LEU A 32 6.49 -3.43 1.81
C LEU A 32 4.99 -3.18 1.69
N HIS A 33 4.21 -4.26 1.68
CA HIS A 33 2.75 -4.23 1.75
C HIS A 33 2.32 -4.95 3.03
N VAL A 34 1.77 -4.18 3.97
CA VAL A 34 1.16 -4.71 5.19
C VAL A 34 -0.32 -4.93 4.93
N PHE A 35 -0.79 -6.16 5.11
CA PHE A 35 -2.17 -6.50 4.81
C PHE A 35 -3.13 -5.94 5.85
N GLY A 36 -4.15 -5.24 5.34
CA GLY A 36 -5.35 -4.92 6.08
C GLY A 36 -6.40 -6.03 6.00
N GLN A 37 -7.34 -6.00 6.93
CA GLN A 37 -8.58 -6.78 6.86
C GLN A 37 -9.47 -6.31 5.71
N GLN A 38 -9.46 -5.01 5.43
CA GLN A 38 -10.24 -4.37 4.37
C GLN A 38 -9.34 -3.93 3.20
N TYR A 39 -9.86 -4.06 1.99
CA TYR A 39 -9.17 -3.67 0.77
C TYR A 39 -10.14 -3.03 -0.23
N PRO A 40 -9.69 -2.09 -1.08
CA PRO A 40 -10.51 -1.57 -2.17
C PRO A 40 -10.87 -2.70 -3.14
N LYS A 41 -12.16 -2.95 -3.39
CA LYS A 41 -12.62 -4.10 -4.20
C LYS A 41 -12.09 -4.10 -5.64
N THR A 42 -11.84 -2.90 -6.17
CA THR A 42 -11.30 -2.72 -7.51
C THR A 42 -10.54 -1.40 -7.59
N SER A 43 -9.72 -1.28 -8.63
CA SER A 43 -9.00 -0.07 -8.99
C SER A 43 -9.32 0.31 -10.42
N ILE A 44 -9.31 1.62 -10.69
CA ILE A 44 -9.33 2.13 -12.06
C ILE A 44 -7.92 2.57 -12.45
N THR A 45 -7.61 2.54 -13.74
CA THR A 45 -6.32 3.02 -14.23
C THR A 45 -6.48 4.39 -14.87
N ILE A 46 -5.75 5.38 -14.38
CA ILE A 46 -5.70 6.73 -14.97
C ILE A 46 -4.24 7.01 -15.34
N ASN A 47 -3.98 7.32 -16.62
CA ASN A 47 -2.63 7.60 -17.15
C ASN A 47 -1.57 6.53 -16.79
N GLY A 48 -1.98 5.25 -16.81
CA GLY A 48 -1.12 4.12 -16.45
C GLY A 48 -0.85 3.98 -14.94
N VAL A 49 -1.60 4.66 -14.08
CA VAL A 49 -1.50 4.56 -12.62
C VAL A 49 -2.80 3.96 -12.05
N ALA A 50 -2.67 2.91 -11.26
CA ALA A 50 -3.80 2.30 -10.56
C ALA A 50 -4.27 3.22 -9.42
N MET A 51 -5.58 3.49 -9.39
CA MET A 51 -6.25 4.31 -8.39
C MET A 51 -7.36 3.48 -7.71
N PRO A 52 -7.20 3.13 -6.42
CA PRO A 52 -8.19 2.33 -5.70
C PRO A 52 -9.33 3.20 -5.18
N LEU A 53 -10.29 3.53 -6.06
CA LEU A 53 -11.37 4.48 -5.76
C LEU A 53 -12.71 3.82 -5.37
N CYS A 54 -12.74 2.49 -5.30
CA CYS A 54 -13.99 1.76 -5.08
C CYS A 54 -14.15 1.30 -3.64
N ASP A 55 -15.38 0.93 -3.29
CA ASP A 55 -15.77 0.48 -1.95
C ASP A 55 -14.85 -0.61 -1.38
N PHE A 56 -14.77 -0.63 -0.05
CA PHE A 56 -14.03 -1.65 0.66
C PHE A 56 -14.74 -3.01 0.60
N GLY A 57 -13.93 -4.05 0.38
CA GLY A 57 -14.26 -5.45 0.60
C GLY A 57 -13.48 -5.99 1.79
N ASN A 58 -13.89 -7.16 2.29
CA ASN A 58 -13.22 -7.84 3.40
C ASN A 58 -12.38 -9.00 2.86
N HIS A 59 -11.11 -9.09 3.29
CA HIS A 59 -10.33 -10.29 3.08
C HIS A 59 -10.74 -11.33 4.13
N SER A 60 -11.61 -12.27 3.75
CA SER A 60 -12.03 -13.38 4.63
C SER A 60 -10.84 -14.17 5.18
N GLN A 61 -9.77 -14.28 4.40
CA GLN A 61 -8.51 -14.94 4.76
C GLN A 61 -7.61 -14.12 5.70
N ASN A 62 -7.85 -12.81 5.84
CA ASN A 62 -7.04 -11.89 6.65
C ASN A 62 -7.77 -11.49 7.95
N ARG A 63 -8.72 -12.29 8.45
CA ARG A 63 -9.49 -11.97 9.67
C ARG A 63 -8.61 -11.67 10.89
N TYR A 64 -7.40 -12.24 10.94
CA TYR A 64 -6.43 -12.01 12.01
C TYR A 64 -5.29 -11.06 11.60
N ALA A 65 -5.45 -10.33 10.49
CA ALA A 65 -4.47 -9.36 10.08
C ALA A 65 -4.36 -8.22 11.11
N PRO A 66 -3.14 -7.69 11.28
CA PRO A 66 -2.85 -6.70 12.31
C PRO A 66 -3.55 -5.36 12.08
N LEU A 67 -3.78 -5.00 10.81
CA LEU A 67 -4.32 -3.71 10.43
C LEU A 67 -5.76 -3.82 9.92
N GLN A 68 -6.56 -2.78 10.16
CA GLN A 68 -7.89 -2.66 9.54
C GLN A 68 -7.77 -2.41 8.03
N PHE A 69 -6.89 -1.49 7.62
CA PHE A 69 -6.62 -1.14 6.21
C PHE A 69 -5.18 -1.44 5.85
N SER A 70 -4.90 -1.66 4.57
CA SER A 70 -3.54 -1.93 4.11
C SER A 70 -2.66 -0.68 4.16
N GLU A 71 -1.39 -0.91 4.49
CA GLU A 71 -0.33 0.10 4.40
C GLU A 71 0.70 -0.32 3.36
N TYR A 72 1.19 0.66 2.59
CA TYR A 72 2.27 0.49 1.64
C TYR A 72 3.44 1.38 2.04
N ILE A 73 4.60 0.77 2.23
CA ILE A 73 5.81 1.45 2.70
C ILE A 73 6.88 1.34 1.63
N VAL A 74 7.45 2.49 1.27
CA VAL A 74 8.56 2.59 0.32
C VAL A 74 9.68 3.37 0.99
N LYS A 75 10.90 2.81 0.97
CA LYS A 75 12.08 3.42 1.62
C LYS A 75 12.82 4.40 0.71
N ASP A 76 12.83 4.14 -0.60
CA ASP A 76 13.47 5.00 -1.59
C ASP A 76 12.54 6.13 -2.04
N SER A 77 12.93 7.37 -1.73
CA SER A 77 12.15 8.56 -2.08
C SER A 77 12.04 8.80 -3.58
N ALA A 78 13.00 8.32 -4.39
CA ALA A 78 12.95 8.45 -5.85
C ALA A 78 11.75 7.73 -6.49
N ARG A 79 11.11 6.82 -5.74
CA ARG A 79 9.92 6.06 -6.18
C ARG A 79 8.60 6.77 -5.88
N VAL A 80 8.65 7.90 -5.19
CA VAL A 80 7.47 8.68 -4.77
C VAL A 80 7.46 10.01 -5.52
N LEU A 81 6.42 10.22 -6.33
CA LEU A 81 6.21 11.48 -7.05
C LEU A 81 4.91 12.13 -6.56
N PRO A 82 4.96 13.24 -5.81
CA PRO A 82 3.78 14.03 -5.46
C PRO A 82 3.03 14.46 -6.73
N GLN A 83 1.69 14.34 -6.74
CA GLN A 83 0.86 14.70 -7.90
C GLN A 83 -0.22 15.71 -7.56
N TYR A 84 -0.93 15.51 -6.44
CA TYR A 84 -2.07 16.35 -6.08
C TYR A 84 -2.05 16.68 -4.59
N LEU A 85 -2.39 17.92 -4.27
CA LEU A 85 -2.71 18.35 -2.91
C LEU A 85 -4.22 18.56 -2.82
N VAL A 86 -4.87 17.70 -2.05
CA VAL A 86 -6.31 17.77 -1.78
C VAL A 86 -6.53 18.59 -0.51
N ILE A 87 -7.22 19.72 -0.67
CA ILE A 87 -7.71 20.55 0.43
C ILE A 87 -9.17 20.19 0.65
N PHE A 88 -9.49 19.67 1.83
CA PHE A 88 -10.86 19.38 2.24
C PHE A 88 -11.24 20.33 3.38
N GLN A 89 -12.52 20.66 3.48
CA GLN A 89 -13.10 21.44 4.57
C GLN A 89 -13.57 20.53 5.69
#